data_AF-A0A9W7G026-F1
#
_entry.id   AF-A0A9W7G026-F1
#
_cell.length_a   1.000
_cell.length_b   1.000
_cell.length_c   1.000
_cell.angle_alpha   90.00
_cell.angle_beta   90.00
_cell.angle_gamma   90.00
#
_symmetry.space_group_name_H-M   'P 1'
#
loop_
_entity.id
_entity.type
_entity.pdbx_description
1 polymer ?
#
loop_
_entity_poly.entity_id
_entity_poly.type
_entity_poly.pdbx_seq_one_letter_code
_entity_poly.pdbx_strand_id
1 'polypeptide(L)'
;MSAFPIGGEIGRIRRALEQDGFVIIPDIVEECECDRFLADSVIPAIHELTGYRQNIPETFDTVEGTMVHNRGKDPIQNEDARWPALMGNPRLQAILDDLHGGGSRWEWLHDDNIGWIHIRFPIASEEQSREQSRLPKVGEYGWHVDGGHFDFHKFDSPEQSVILLPMVRDVSEMGGATKLIKASHKEVGEYLAYKGREGVHR
;
A
#
# COMPACT_ATOMS: atom_id res chain seq x y z
N MET A 1 13.72 4.45 28.27
CA MET A 1 12.78 4.79 27.18
C MET A 1 11.48 5.23 27.82
N SER A 2 11.09 6.50 27.68
CA SER A 2 9.84 7.01 28.27
C SER A 2 8.67 6.54 27.43
N ALA A 3 7.76 5.76 28.03
CA ALA A 3 6.49 5.41 27.43
C ALA A 3 5.68 6.70 27.25
N PHE A 4 5.60 7.21 26.02
CA PHE A 4 4.54 8.14 25.65
C PHE A 4 3.20 7.41 25.89
N PRO A 5 2.18 8.07 26.47
CA PRO A 5 0.87 7.45 26.56
C PRO A 5 0.35 7.26 25.13
N ILE A 6 0.32 5.98 24.70
CA ILE A 6 -0.05 5.51 23.37
C ILE A 6 -1.34 6.18 22.85
N GLY A 7 -2.28 6.50 23.74
CA GLY A 7 -3.53 7.18 23.39
C GLY A 7 -3.38 8.58 22.77
N GLY A 8 -2.34 9.34 23.14
CA GLY A 8 -2.11 10.68 22.57
C GLY A 8 -1.58 10.64 21.14
N GLU A 9 -0.80 9.62 20.81
CA GLU A 9 -0.31 9.37 19.45
C GLU A 9 -1.43 8.83 18.56
N ILE A 10 -2.12 7.78 19.00
CA ILE A 10 -3.24 7.18 18.28
C ILE A 10 -4.30 8.23 17.93
N GLY A 11 -4.66 9.10 18.89
CA GLY A 11 -5.60 10.19 18.63
C GLY A 11 -5.12 11.18 17.56
N ARG A 12 -3.81 11.41 17.41
CA ARG A 12 -3.27 12.24 16.32
C ARG A 12 -3.35 11.53 14.98
N ILE A 13 -3.03 10.23 14.94
CA ILE A 13 -3.09 9.40 13.74
C ILE A 13 -4.52 9.35 13.20
N ARG A 14 -5.51 9.08 14.07
CA ARG A 14 -6.93 9.07 13.71
C ARG A 14 -7.37 10.41 13.09
N ARG A 15 -7.05 11.53 13.75
CA ARG A 15 -7.39 12.87 13.23
C ARG A 15 -6.74 13.16 11.89
N ALA A 16 -5.49 12.76 11.69
CA ALA A 16 -4.81 12.94 10.40
C ALA A 16 -5.52 12.13 9.30
N LEU A 17 -5.88 10.88 9.58
CA LEU A 17 -6.62 10.03 8.63
C LEU A 17 -8.01 10.62 8.30
N GLU A 18 -8.77 11.07 9.31
CA GLU A 18 -10.07 11.74 9.12
C GLU A 18 -9.94 13.02 8.28
N GLN A 19 -8.87 13.79 8.50
CA GLN A 19 -8.63 15.05 7.81
C GLN A 19 -8.19 14.84 6.36
N ASP A 20 -7.16 14.02 6.17
CA ASP A 20 -6.37 13.94 4.92
C ASP A 20 -6.62 12.66 4.12
N GLY A 21 -7.24 11.63 4.71
CA GLY A 21 -7.48 10.33 4.06
C GLY A 21 -6.27 9.39 4.07
N PHE A 22 -5.13 9.85 4.57
CA PHE A 22 -3.92 9.06 4.76
C PHE A 22 -3.07 9.63 5.90
N VAL A 23 -2.13 8.83 6.40
CA VAL A 23 -1.16 9.22 7.41
C VAL A 23 0.13 8.44 7.23
N ILE A 24 1.28 9.11 7.35
CA ILE A 24 2.59 8.47 7.36
C ILE A 24 2.99 8.27 8.82
N ILE A 25 3.33 7.03 9.18
CA ILE A 25 3.68 6.65 10.54
C ILE A 25 5.15 6.20 10.52
N PRO A 26 6.08 7.05 11.00
CA PRO A 26 7.50 6.71 10.98
C PRO A 26 7.81 5.67 12.05
N ASP A 27 8.92 4.96 11.84
CA ASP A 27 9.56 4.08 12.83
C ASP A 27 8.62 2.98 13.37
N ILE A 28 7.78 2.41 12.49
CA ILE A 28 6.99 1.21 12.84
C ILE A 28 7.90 -0.02 12.84
N VAL A 29 8.75 -0.17 11.83
CA VAL A 29 9.71 -1.26 11.71
C VAL A 29 11.12 -0.69 11.80
N GLU A 30 12.00 -1.37 12.52
CA GLU A 30 13.41 -0.97 12.62
C GLU A 30 14.13 -1.16 11.27
N GLU A 31 15.09 -0.28 10.97
CA GLU A 31 15.85 -0.30 9.72
C GLU A 31 16.51 -1.66 9.44
N CYS A 32 17.04 -2.31 10.48
CA CYS A 32 17.67 -3.62 10.36
C CYS A 32 16.68 -4.74 9.96
N GLU A 33 15.41 -4.63 10.37
CA GLU A 33 14.35 -5.56 9.98
C GLU A 33 13.86 -5.27 8.56
N CYS A 34 13.87 -4.00 8.12
CA CYS A 34 13.65 -3.62 6.72
C CYS A 34 14.75 -4.17 5.81
N ASP A 35 16.02 -4.04 6.19
CA ASP A 35 17.14 -4.58 5.42
C ASP A 35 17.11 -6.12 5.37
N ARG A 36 16.80 -6.78 6.50
CA ARG A 36 16.62 -8.24 6.52
C ARG A 36 15.48 -8.67 5.60
N PHE A 37 14.33 -8.00 5.68
CA PHE A 37 13.19 -8.31 4.83
C PHE A 37 13.49 -8.12 3.34
N LEU A 38 14.21 -7.06 2.99
CA LEU A 38 14.67 -6.81 1.64
C LEU A 38 15.61 -7.92 1.13
N ALA A 39 16.60 -8.30 1.94
CA ALA A 39 17.61 -9.30 1.59
C ALA A 39 17.03 -10.72 1.49
N ASP A 40 16.17 -11.10 2.43
CA ASP A 40 15.72 -12.49 2.59
C ASP A 40 14.43 -12.79 1.83
N SER A 41 13.59 -11.77 1.55
CA SER A 41 12.28 -11.96 0.91
C SER A 41 12.18 -11.23 -0.42
N VAL A 42 12.41 -9.91 -0.45
CA VAL A 42 12.12 -9.09 -1.63
C VAL A 42 13.12 -9.34 -2.77
N ILE A 43 14.43 -9.29 -2.52
CA ILE A 43 15.46 -9.50 -3.56
C ILE A 43 15.37 -10.90 -4.18
N PRO A 44 15.28 -12.00 -3.39
CA PRO A 44 15.11 -13.34 -3.95
C PRO A 44 13.86 -13.45 -4.82
N ALA A 45 12.73 -12.89 -4.36
CA ALA A 45 11.48 -12.89 -5.11
C ALA A 45 11.60 -12.21 -6.47
N ILE A 46 12.26 -11.04 -6.51
CA ILE A 46 12.54 -10.32 -7.77
C ILE A 46 13.39 -11.19 -8.70
N HIS A 47 14.49 -11.74 -8.19
CA HIS A 47 15.40 -12.55 -8.99
C HIS A 47 14.70 -13.79 -9.57
N GLU A 48 13.87 -14.46 -8.78
CA GLU A 48 13.13 -15.66 -9.20
C GLU A 48 12.03 -15.33 -10.22
N LEU A 49 11.22 -14.30 -9.97
CA LEU A 49 10.00 -14.07 -10.72
C LEU A 49 10.18 -13.27 -12.01
N THR A 50 11.22 -12.45 -12.11
CA THR A 50 11.36 -11.53 -13.24
C THR A 50 12.68 -11.64 -14.00
N GLY A 51 13.69 -12.29 -13.41
CA GLY A 51 15.05 -12.25 -13.95
C GLY A 51 15.71 -10.87 -13.87
N TYR A 52 15.06 -9.90 -13.21
CA TYR A 52 15.59 -8.55 -13.05
C TYR A 52 16.74 -8.56 -12.05
N ARG A 53 17.79 -7.79 -12.34
CA ARG A 53 18.95 -7.61 -11.46
C ARG A 53 19.03 -6.15 -11.07
N GLN A 54 18.96 -5.86 -9.77
CA GLN A 54 18.96 -4.49 -9.22
C GLN A 54 20.08 -3.58 -9.73
N ASN A 55 21.22 -4.16 -10.10
CA ASN A 55 22.40 -3.46 -10.60
C ASN A 55 22.55 -3.48 -12.14
N ILE A 56 21.58 -4.01 -12.88
CA ILE A 56 21.60 -4.10 -14.35
C ILE A 56 20.27 -3.58 -14.90
N PRO A 57 20.10 -2.25 -15.07
CA PRO A 57 18.88 -1.61 -15.56
C PRO A 57 18.31 -2.21 -16.86
N GLU A 58 19.17 -2.82 -17.67
CA GLU A 58 18.82 -3.47 -18.95
C GLU A 58 18.05 -4.77 -18.77
N THR A 59 18.06 -5.36 -17.57
CA THR A 59 17.27 -6.55 -17.27
C THR A 59 15.82 -6.23 -16.96
N PHE A 60 15.48 -4.97 -16.67
CA PHE A 60 14.12 -4.55 -16.36
C PHE A 60 13.31 -4.37 -17.64
N ASP A 61 12.03 -4.72 -17.59
CA ASP A 61 11.12 -4.43 -18.70
C ASP A 61 11.00 -2.91 -18.89
N THR A 62 11.04 -2.50 -20.15
CA THR A 62 10.81 -1.11 -20.58
C THR A 62 9.35 -0.68 -20.42
N VAL A 63 8.45 -1.60 -20.07
CA VAL A 63 7.05 -1.29 -19.76
C VAL A 63 6.97 -0.52 -18.44
N GLU A 64 6.44 0.71 -18.54
CA GLU A 64 6.30 1.63 -17.43
C GLU A 64 5.43 1.06 -16.31
N GLY A 65 5.89 1.24 -15.06
CA GLY A 65 5.14 0.81 -13.90
C GLY A 65 5.01 -0.70 -13.80
N THR A 66 5.93 -1.48 -14.41
CA THR A 66 5.97 -2.93 -14.27
C THR A 66 5.86 -3.32 -12.80
N MET A 67 4.76 -3.96 -12.46
CA MET A 67 4.55 -4.51 -11.13
C MET A 67 4.94 -5.98 -11.19
N VAL A 68 5.73 -6.43 -10.22
CA VAL A 68 6.01 -7.85 -10.08
C VAL A 68 4.81 -8.49 -9.39
N HIS A 69 3.81 -8.79 -10.20
CA HIS A 69 2.60 -9.50 -9.79
C HIS A 69 2.72 -10.92 -10.29
N ASN A 70 3.05 -11.85 -9.40
CA ASN A 70 2.81 -13.24 -9.74
C ASN A 70 1.37 -13.58 -9.31
N ARG A 71 0.43 -13.46 -10.27
CA ARG A 71 -0.98 -13.83 -10.10
C ARG A 71 -1.20 -15.32 -9.77
N GLY A 72 -0.14 -16.13 -9.65
CA GLY A 72 -0.22 -17.53 -9.26
C GLY A 72 0.66 -17.94 -8.07
N LYS A 73 1.55 -17.07 -7.56
CA LYS A 73 2.31 -17.27 -6.33
C LYS A 73 2.67 -15.90 -5.78
N ASP A 74 2.36 -15.59 -4.53
CA ASP A 74 2.87 -14.35 -3.94
C ASP A 74 4.40 -14.28 -4.09
N PRO A 75 4.99 -13.09 -4.28
CA PRO A 75 6.44 -12.97 -4.38
C PRO A 75 7.17 -13.55 -3.15
N ILE A 76 6.49 -13.66 -2.01
CA ILE A 76 7.05 -14.25 -0.78
C ILE A 76 6.40 -15.61 -0.57
N GLN A 77 7.11 -16.67 -0.97
CA GLN A 77 6.76 -18.08 -0.72
C GLN A 77 7.76 -18.68 0.29
N ASN A 78 7.88 -18.10 1.48
CA ASN A 78 8.66 -18.69 2.58
C ASN A 78 7.73 -19.28 3.66
N GLU A 79 8.23 -20.18 4.50
CA GLU A 79 7.42 -20.91 5.49
C GLU A 79 6.75 -20.01 6.55
N ASP A 80 7.14 -18.74 6.62
CA ASP A 80 6.56 -17.74 7.52
C ASP A 80 6.28 -16.43 6.76
N ALA A 81 5.62 -16.50 5.60
CA ALA A 81 5.42 -15.39 4.63
C ALA A 81 4.82 -14.07 5.18
N ARG A 82 4.55 -14.02 6.49
CA ARG A 82 4.31 -12.83 7.29
C ARG A 82 5.63 -12.13 7.62
N TRP A 83 5.73 -10.81 7.43
CA TRP A 83 6.85 -10.03 7.97
C TRP A 83 6.61 -9.76 9.47
N PRO A 84 7.20 -10.52 10.41
CA PRO A 84 6.72 -10.52 11.80
C PRO A 84 7.00 -9.19 12.50
N ALA A 85 8.09 -8.52 12.12
CA ALA A 85 8.44 -7.20 12.62
C ALA A 85 7.38 -6.13 12.29
N LEU A 86 6.61 -6.31 11.20
CA LEU A 86 5.48 -5.46 10.83
C LEU A 86 4.18 -6.00 11.42
N MET A 87 3.81 -7.23 11.09
CA MET A 87 2.50 -7.83 11.41
C MET A 87 2.30 -8.05 12.91
N GLY A 88 3.38 -8.39 13.62
CA GLY A 88 3.41 -8.57 15.07
C GLY A 88 3.69 -7.29 15.85
N ASN A 89 3.79 -6.13 15.20
CA ASN A 89 4.18 -4.90 15.85
C ASN A 89 3.07 -4.37 16.78
N PRO A 90 3.30 -4.26 18.10
CA PRO A 90 2.26 -3.88 19.05
C PRO A 90 1.78 -2.43 18.87
N ARG A 91 2.64 -1.53 18.39
CA ARG A 91 2.25 -0.13 18.10
C ARG A 91 1.32 -0.08 16.89
N LEU A 92 1.65 -0.81 15.81
CA LEU A 92 0.79 -0.91 14.64
C LEU A 92 -0.56 -1.55 14.98
N GLN A 93 -0.56 -2.68 15.71
CA GLN A 93 -1.80 -3.36 16.10
C GLN A 93 -2.70 -2.44 16.95
N ALA A 94 -2.15 -1.70 17.91
CA ALA A 94 -2.93 -0.75 18.70
C ALA A 94 -3.56 0.37 17.84
N ILE A 95 -2.86 0.81 16.79
CA ILE A 95 -3.39 1.80 15.84
C ILE A 95 -4.54 1.19 15.02
N LEU A 96 -4.36 -0.02 14.46
CA LEU A 96 -5.38 -0.70 13.68
C LEU A 96 -6.61 -1.03 14.52
N ASP A 97 -6.42 -1.49 15.76
CA ASP A 97 -7.49 -1.70 16.73
C ASP A 97 -8.27 -0.41 16.95
N ASP A 98 -7.61 0.73 17.17
CA ASP A 98 -8.29 2.00 17.37
C ASP A 98 -9.11 2.41 16.13
N LEU A 99 -8.53 2.31 14.94
CA LEU A 99 -9.17 2.70 13.68
C LEU A 99 -10.41 1.88 13.36
N HIS A 100 -10.37 0.57 13.59
CA HIS A 100 -11.52 -0.34 13.38
C HIS A 100 -12.42 -0.42 14.63
N GLY A 101 -12.04 0.25 15.71
CA GLY A 101 -12.75 0.29 16.98
C GLY A 101 -12.68 -1.01 17.81
N GLY A 102 -11.67 -1.83 17.59
CA GLY A 102 -11.29 -2.96 18.42
C GLY A 102 -10.77 -4.13 17.60
N GLY A 103 -9.82 -4.89 18.14
CA GLY A 103 -9.18 -6.02 17.44
C GLY A 103 -10.11 -7.17 17.03
N SER A 104 -11.34 -7.21 17.53
CA SER A 104 -12.35 -8.17 17.09
C SER A 104 -13.16 -7.72 15.86
N ARG A 105 -12.85 -6.54 15.30
CA ARG A 105 -13.59 -5.92 14.18
C ARG A 105 -12.83 -5.88 12.88
N TRP A 106 -11.62 -6.44 12.85
CA TRP A 106 -10.80 -6.50 11.66
C TRP A 106 -9.96 -7.77 11.69
N GLU A 107 -9.62 -8.24 10.50
CA GLU A 107 -8.66 -9.31 10.26
C GLU A 107 -7.83 -8.92 9.05
N TRP A 108 -6.66 -9.53 8.89
CA TRP A 108 -5.90 -9.37 7.66
C TRP A 108 -6.66 -10.06 6.53
N LEU A 109 -6.80 -9.39 5.39
CA LEU A 109 -7.51 -9.94 4.22
C LEU A 109 -6.77 -11.16 3.62
N HIS A 110 -5.48 -11.32 3.94
CA HIS A 110 -4.63 -12.42 3.51
C HIS A 110 -3.83 -12.94 4.71
N ASP A 111 -4.01 -14.22 5.02
CA ASP A 111 -3.53 -14.86 6.25
C ASP A 111 -2.02 -15.18 6.20
N ASP A 112 -1.43 -15.06 5.02
CA ASP A 112 -0.16 -15.63 4.65
C ASP A 112 0.87 -14.61 4.17
N ASN A 113 0.57 -13.31 4.01
CA ASN A 113 1.55 -12.43 3.39
C ASN A 113 1.47 -10.93 3.73
N ILE A 114 2.57 -10.21 3.43
CA ILE A 114 2.57 -8.74 3.32
C ILE A 114 1.88 -8.21 2.05
N GLY A 115 1.19 -9.10 1.33
CA GLY A 115 0.53 -8.80 0.07
C GLY A 115 1.51 -8.58 -1.07
N TRP A 116 1.34 -7.45 -1.77
CA TRP A 116 1.94 -7.21 -3.08
C TRP A 116 3.16 -6.31 -2.95
N ILE A 117 4.31 -6.73 -3.49
CA ILE A 117 5.49 -5.87 -3.55
C ILE A 117 5.42 -5.02 -4.81
N HIS A 118 5.09 -3.74 -4.63
CA HIS A 118 5.12 -2.78 -5.72
C HIS A 118 6.56 -2.32 -5.97
N ILE A 119 7.12 -2.73 -7.10
CA ILE A 119 8.39 -2.22 -7.57
C ILE A 119 8.10 -1.19 -8.66
N ARG A 120 8.60 0.02 -8.47
CA ARG A 120 8.44 1.10 -9.46
C ARG A 120 9.83 1.47 -9.96
N PHE A 121 10.02 1.40 -11.28
CA PHE A 121 11.23 1.89 -11.91
C PHE A 121 10.99 3.31 -12.42
N PRO A 122 11.85 4.27 -12.05
CA PRO A 122 11.77 5.62 -12.56
C PRO A 122 12.39 5.64 -13.96
N ILE A 123 11.65 5.21 -14.97
CA ILE A 123 12.02 5.50 -16.37
C ILE A 123 10.80 6.09 -17.06
N ALA A 124 10.51 7.35 -16.75
CA ALA A 124 9.85 8.24 -17.69
C ALA A 124 10.81 9.41 -17.91
N SER A 125 11.30 9.59 -19.14
CA SER A 125 11.92 10.88 -19.49
C SER A 125 10.91 12.00 -19.24
N GLU A 126 11.35 13.24 -18.99
CA GLU A 126 10.43 14.39 -18.83
C GLU A 126 9.45 14.49 -20.01
N GLU A 127 9.91 14.13 -21.20
CA GLU A 127 9.12 14.09 -22.43
C GLU A 127 8.02 13.01 -22.37
N GLN A 128 8.37 11.79 -21.96
CA GLN A 128 7.42 10.69 -21.77
C GLN A 128 6.40 10.98 -20.67
N SER A 129 6.83 11.60 -19.57
CA SER A 129 5.96 12.01 -18.47
C SER A 129 4.95 13.10 -18.91
N ARG A 130 5.40 14.07 -19.73
CA ARG A 130 4.53 15.10 -20.32
C ARG A 130 3.56 14.54 -21.33
N GLU A 131 3.99 13.59 -22.16
CA GLU A 131 3.12 12.95 -23.16
C GLU A 131 2.04 12.08 -22.49
N GLN A 132 2.38 11.34 -21.44
CA GLN A 132 1.39 10.57 -20.66
C GLN A 132 0.39 11.44 -19.92
N SER A 133 0.79 12.60 -19.41
CA SER A 133 -0.13 13.53 -18.73
C SER A 133 -1.22 14.10 -19.65
N ARG A 134 -1.07 13.95 -20.98
CA ARG A 134 -2.01 14.42 -22.00
C ARG A 134 -2.98 13.34 -22.48
N LEU A 135 -2.75 12.07 -22.15
CA LEU A 135 -3.67 11.00 -22.49
C LEU A 135 -4.80 10.96 -21.44
N PRO A 136 -6.09 10.96 -21.86
CA PRO A 136 -7.19 10.77 -20.92
C PRO A 136 -7.14 9.34 -20.38
N LYS A 137 -6.49 9.14 -19.22
CA LYS A 137 -6.43 7.84 -18.56
C LYS A 137 -7.74 7.60 -17.80
N VAL A 138 -8.77 7.16 -18.51
CA VAL A 138 -9.91 6.43 -17.94
C VAL A 138 -9.58 4.94 -18.07
N GLY A 139 -9.17 4.31 -16.96
CA GLY A 139 -8.71 2.90 -16.94
C GLY A 139 -7.43 2.68 -16.11
N GLU A 140 -6.92 1.44 -16.10
CA GLU A 140 -5.95 0.76 -15.21
C GLU A 140 -4.67 1.51 -14.76
N TYR A 141 -4.42 2.74 -15.19
CA TYR A 141 -3.24 3.55 -14.86
C TYR A 141 -3.59 4.99 -14.42
N GLY A 142 -4.77 5.18 -13.82
CA GLY A 142 -5.27 6.45 -13.29
C GLY A 142 -5.43 6.50 -11.76
N TRP A 143 -5.98 7.63 -11.28
CA TRP A 143 -6.44 7.72 -9.88
C TRP A 143 -7.47 6.62 -9.60
N HIS A 144 -7.30 5.90 -8.50
CA HIS A 144 -8.20 4.84 -8.09
C HIS A 144 -8.40 4.86 -6.58
N VAL A 145 -9.43 4.13 -6.16
CA VAL A 145 -9.64 3.74 -4.77
C VAL A 145 -9.42 2.23 -4.72
N ASP A 146 -8.59 1.79 -3.79
CA ASP A 146 -8.32 0.37 -3.61
C ASP A 146 -9.52 -0.36 -2.96
N GLY A 147 -9.48 -1.69 -2.98
CA GLY A 147 -10.62 -2.56 -2.66
C GLY A 147 -11.39 -3.03 -3.89
N GLY A 148 -10.91 -2.73 -5.10
CA GLY A 148 -11.57 -3.01 -6.38
C GLY A 148 -11.69 -4.49 -6.78
N HIS A 149 -11.54 -5.44 -5.85
CA HIS A 149 -11.93 -6.84 -6.04
C HIS A 149 -13.38 -7.08 -5.60
N PHE A 150 -14.01 -6.11 -4.94
CA PHE A 150 -15.45 -6.15 -4.67
C PHE A 150 -16.20 -5.66 -5.91
N ASP A 151 -17.07 -6.51 -6.45
CA ASP A 151 -17.88 -6.19 -7.64
C ASP A 151 -18.78 -4.94 -7.44
N PHE A 152 -19.02 -4.55 -6.19
CA PHE A 152 -19.83 -3.41 -5.80
C PHE A 152 -19.26 -2.70 -4.56
N HIS A 153 -18.83 -1.45 -4.72
CA HIS A 153 -18.50 -0.60 -3.60
C HIS A 153 -19.76 0.10 -3.08
N LYS A 154 -20.11 -0.16 -1.82
CA LYS A 154 -21.18 0.54 -1.09
C LYS A 154 -20.63 1.27 0.12
N PHE A 155 -21.34 2.30 0.55
CA PHE A 155 -20.97 3.09 1.73
C PHE A 155 -20.92 2.26 3.02
N ASP A 156 -21.71 1.19 3.10
CA ASP A 156 -21.82 0.29 4.26
C ASP A 156 -21.22 -1.10 4.00
N SER A 157 -20.31 -1.22 3.00
CA SER A 157 -19.66 -2.50 2.72
C SER A 157 -18.83 -2.93 3.95
N PRO A 158 -19.03 -4.15 4.49
CA PRO A 158 -18.27 -4.62 5.63
C PRO A 158 -16.76 -4.74 5.34
N GLU A 159 -16.38 -4.75 4.06
CA GLU A 159 -15.01 -4.86 3.60
C GLU A 159 -14.28 -3.51 3.45
N GLN A 160 -14.90 -2.41 3.91
CA GLN A 160 -14.21 -1.13 4.03
C GLN A 160 -13.15 -1.18 5.12
N SER A 161 -11.90 -0.96 4.74
CA SER A 161 -10.76 -1.00 5.63
C SER A 161 -9.71 0.03 5.22
N VAL A 162 -8.62 0.08 5.97
CA VAL A 162 -7.43 0.87 5.63
C VAL A 162 -6.43 0.02 4.87
N ILE A 163 -5.58 0.66 4.07
CA ILE A 163 -4.48 0.00 3.39
C ILE A 163 -3.18 0.40 4.05
N LEU A 164 -2.39 -0.62 4.35
CA LEU A 164 -1.03 -0.46 4.85
C LEU A 164 -0.05 -0.59 3.69
N LEU A 165 0.71 0.48 3.44
CA LEU A 165 1.81 0.48 2.47
C LEU A 165 3.13 0.61 3.24
N PRO A 166 3.75 -0.50 3.66
CA PRO A 166 5.01 -0.43 4.37
C PRO A 166 6.14 0.00 3.41
N MET A 167 6.89 1.03 3.79
CA MET A 167 8.08 1.44 3.06
C MET A 167 9.30 0.74 3.66
N VAL A 168 9.93 -0.11 2.86
CA VAL A 168 11.15 -0.85 3.26
C VAL A 168 12.43 -0.04 3.01
N ARG A 169 12.36 0.97 2.15
CA ARG A 169 13.45 1.91 1.83
C ARG A 169 12.89 3.28 1.48
N ASP A 170 13.76 4.27 1.61
CA ASP A 170 13.48 5.61 1.13
C ASP A 170 13.25 5.61 -0.38
N VAL A 171 12.26 6.41 -0.80
CA VAL A 171 12.04 6.70 -2.22
C VAL A 171 12.77 7.99 -2.54
N SER A 172 13.76 7.91 -3.44
CA SER A 172 14.52 9.08 -3.87
C SER A 172 13.61 10.09 -4.56
N GLU A 173 14.12 11.31 -4.75
CA GLU A 173 13.50 12.25 -5.68
C GLU A 173 13.30 11.58 -7.04
N MET A 174 12.10 11.74 -7.62
CA MET A 174 11.67 11.05 -8.85
C MET A 174 11.63 9.51 -8.80
N GLY A 175 11.83 8.88 -7.64
CA GLY A 175 11.86 7.42 -7.46
C GLY A 175 10.49 6.72 -7.56
N GLY A 176 9.42 7.43 -7.92
CA GLY A 176 8.10 6.84 -8.14
C GLY A 176 7.27 6.62 -6.87
N ALA A 177 7.34 7.54 -5.90
CA ALA A 177 6.53 7.47 -4.68
C ALA A 177 5.01 7.49 -4.98
N THR A 178 4.24 6.82 -4.13
CA THR A 178 2.77 6.82 -4.20
C THR A 178 2.23 8.25 -4.12
N LYS A 179 1.39 8.63 -5.07
CA LYS A 179 0.68 9.92 -5.07
C LYS A 179 -0.69 9.74 -4.43
N LEU A 180 -1.03 10.63 -3.51
CA LEU A 180 -2.30 10.64 -2.79
C LEU A 180 -2.94 12.03 -2.92
N ILE A 181 -4.26 12.09 -3.07
CA ILE A 181 -5.02 13.34 -3.02
C ILE A 181 -5.53 13.51 -1.59
N LYS A 182 -5.14 14.60 -0.93
CA LYS A 182 -5.63 14.89 0.43
C LYS A 182 -7.15 15.04 0.42
N ALA A 183 -7.80 14.43 1.41
CA ALA A 183 -9.24 14.48 1.66
C ALA A 183 -10.15 13.89 0.55
N SER A 184 -9.59 13.18 -0.44
CA SER A 184 -10.40 12.57 -1.52
C SER A 184 -11.37 11.50 -1.03
N HIS A 185 -11.09 10.86 0.11
CA HIS A 185 -11.99 9.87 0.73
C HIS A 185 -13.36 10.45 1.11
N LYS A 186 -13.44 11.78 1.35
CA LYS A 186 -14.72 12.46 1.65
C LYS A 186 -15.59 12.55 0.41
N GLU A 187 -15.01 12.97 -0.72
CA GLU A 187 -15.69 13.00 -2.02
C GLU A 187 -16.14 11.59 -2.45
N VAL A 188 -15.29 10.58 -2.23
CA VAL A 188 -15.65 9.17 -2.46
C VAL A 188 -16.80 8.76 -1.55
N GLY A 189 -16.76 9.11 -0.26
CA GLY A 189 -17.83 8.82 0.70
C GLY A 189 -19.17 9.47 0.32
N GLU A 190 -19.16 10.73 -0.09
CA GLU A 190 -20.34 11.45 -0.59
C GLU A 190 -20.90 10.80 -1.87
N TYR A 191 -20.02 10.41 -2.79
CA TYR A 191 -20.41 9.72 -4.01
C TYR A 191 -21.03 8.35 -3.73
N LEU A 192 -20.45 7.57 -2.82
CA LEU A 192 -21.01 6.28 -2.39
C LEU A 192 -22.37 6.47 -1.69
N ALA A 193 -22.49 7.50 -0.84
CA ALA A 193 -23.76 7.82 -0.17
C ALA A 193 -24.85 8.21 -1.18
N TYR A 194 -24.49 8.99 -2.20
CA TYR A 194 -25.39 9.35 -3.31
C TYR A 194 -25.86 8.13 -4.10
N LYS A 195 -24.95 7.18 -4.38
CA LYS A 195 -25.29 5.93 -5.09
C LYS A 195 -26.10 4.95 -4.24
N GLY A 196 -26.01 5.05 -2.92
CA GLY A 196 -26.81 4.26 -1.99
C GLY A 196 -26.70 2.76 -2.27
N ARG A 197 -27.85 2.09 -2.39
CA ARG A 197 -27.91 0.63 -2.59
C ARG A 197 -27.38 0.14 -3.93
N GLU A 198 -27.34 1.00 -4.94
CA GLU A 198 -26.81 0.65 -6.26
C GLU A 198 -25.29 0.47 -6.20
N GLY A 199 -24.61 1.22 -5.33
CA GLY A 199 -23.17 1.19 -5.20
C GLY A 199 -22.44 1.73 -6.43
N VAL A 200 -21.13 1.50 -6.47
CA VAL A 200 -20.25 1.88 -7.58
C VAL A 200 -19.55 0.62 -8.09
N HIS A 201 -19.62 0.42 -9.41
CA HIS A 201 -18.86 -0.60 -10.11
C HIS A 201 -17.46 -0.11 -10.43
N ARG A 202 -16.50 -1.04 -10.47
CA ARG A 202 -15.15 -0.79 -10.99
C ARG A 202 -15.15 -0.64 -12.51
#